data_AF-A0A212DCT5-F1
#
_entry.id   AF-A0A212DCT5-F1
#
_cell.length_a   1.000
_cell.length_b   1.000
_cell.length_c   1.000
_cell.angle_alpha   90.00
_cell.angle_beta   90.00
_cell.angle_gamma   90.00
#
_symmetry.space_group_name_H-M   'P 1'
#
loop_
_entity.id
_entity.type
_entity.pdbx_description
1 polymer ?
#
loop_
_entity_poly.entity_id
_entity_poly.type
_entity_poly.pdbx_seq_one_letter_code
_entity_poly.pdbx_strand_id
1 'polypeptide(L)'
;EDLEALIAHFQTLDARKTQVVETPCSPPSPRLNASLSTHPEKDELILFGGEYFNGQKTFLYNELYVYNIRKDSWTKVEIPNPPPRRCAHQ
;
A
#
# COMPACT_ATOMS: atom_id res chain seq x y z
N GLU A 1 2.49 11.01 38.26
CA GLU A 1 3.57 11.23 37.27
C GLU A 1 3.89 9.96 36.46
N ASP A 2 4.16 8.80 37.08
CA ASP A 2 4.55 7.59 36.32
C ASP A 2 3.46 7.02 35.39
N LEU A 3 2.18 7.07 35.80
CA LEU A 3 1.07 6.54 35.00
C LEU A 3 0.85 7.33 33.69
N GLU A 4 0.93 8.66 33.75
CA GLU A 4 0.77 9.51 32.56
C GLU A 4 1.91 9.31 31.57
N ALA A 5 3.14 9.17 32.07
CA ALA A 5 4.31 8.85 31.25
C ALA A 5 4.18 7.48 30.56
N LEU A 6 3.67 6.48 31.29
CA LEU A 6 3.45 5.14 30.74
C LEU A 6 2.35 5.13 29.66
N ILE A 7 1.25 5.86 29.88
CA ILE A 7 0.19 6.01 28.88
C ILE A 7 0.73 6.70 27.63
N ALA A 8 1.47 7.81 27.78
CA ALA A 8 2.07 8.52 26.65
C ALA A 8 3.07 7.65 25.88
N HIS A 9 3.83 6.80 26.58
CA HIS A 9 4.74 5.84 25.96
C HIS A 9 3.99 4.82 25.11
N PHE A 10 2.92 4.19 25.63
CA PHE A 10 2.13 3.24 24.86
C PHE A 10 1.42 3.88 23.67
N GLN A 11 0.88 5.09 23.84
CA GLN A 11 0.32 5.85 22.72
C GLN A 11 1.35 6.11 21.62
N THR A 12 2.59 6.41 21.98
CA THR A 12 3.68 6.60 21.01
C THR A 12 4.04 5.30 20.29
N LEU A 13 4.07 4.18 21.00
CA LEU A 13 4.32 2.86 20.41
C LEU A 13 3.19 2.44 19.47
N ASP A 14 1.94 2.65 19.86
CA ASP A 14 0.77 2.33 19.06
C ASP A 14 0.69 3.22 17.81
N ALA A 15 0.97 4.52 17.94
CA ALA A 15 1.05 5.43 16.80
C ALA A 15 2.14 4.99 15.81
N ARG A 16 3.33 4.60 16.30
CA ARG A 16 4.40 4.07 15.43
C ARG A 16 4.00 2.76 14.77
N LYS A 17 3.30 1.87 15.50
CA LYS A 17 2.86 0.58 14.99
C LYS A 17 1.72 0.68 13.98
N THR A 18 1.02 1.81 13.92
CA THR A 18 -0.11 2.04 13.00
C THR A 18 0.18 3.07 11.92
N GLN A 19 1.41 3.61 11.87
CA GLN A 19 1.80 4.65 10.95
C GLN A 19 1.73 4.18 9.49
N VAL A 20 0.92 4.87 8.68
CA VAL A 20 0.86 4.73 7.22
C VAL A 20 1.81 5.74 6.59
N VAL A 21 2.60 5.29 5.62
CA VAL A 21 3.56 6.13 4.88
C VAL A 21 3.15 6.18 3.42
N GLU A 22 3.03 7.39 2.87
CA GLU A 22 2.73 7.65 1.48
C GLU A 22 3.92 8.31 0.79
N THR A 23 4.46 7.67 -0.24
CA THR A 23 5.66 8.16 -0.94
C THR A 23 5.37 8.33 -2.43
N PRO A 24 5.59 9.53 -3.02
CA PRO A 24 5.54 9.71 -4.46
C PRO A 24 6.47 8.74 -5.17
N CYS A 25 6.01 8.14 -6.26
CA CYS A 25 6.78 7.11 -6.97
C CYS A 25 6.53 7.16 -8.49
N SER A 26 7.37 6.45 -9.23
CA SER A 26 7.12 6.17 -10.65
C SER A 26 5.95 5.19 -10.81
N PRO A 27 5.37 5.07 -12.01
CA PRO A 27 4.37 4.04 -12.28
C PRO A 27 4.84 2.64 -11.85
N PRO A 28 3.93 1.80 -11.33
CA PRO A 28 4.26 0.45 -10.91
C PRO A 28 4.71 -0.41 -12.09
N SER A 29 5.51 -1.44 -11.80
CA SER A 29 5.94 -2.40 -12.82
C SER A 29 4.74 -3.09 -13.50
N PRO A 30 4.88 -3.49 -14.79
CA PRO A 30 3.88 -4.30 -15.47
C PRO A 30 3.55 -5.56 -14.66
N ARG A 31 2.25 -5.84 -14.55
CA ARG A 31 1.74 -6.94 -13.74
C ARG A 31 0.41 -7.44 -14.29
N LEU A 32 0.18 -8.74 -14.15
CA LEU A 32 -1.06 -9.42 -14.45
C LEU A 32 -1.81 -9.71 -13.15
N ASN A 33 -3.11 -9.98 -13.25
CA ASN A 33 -3.92 -10.49 -12.14
C ASN A 33 -3.84 -9.62 -10.86
N ALA A 34 -3.59 -8.32 -11.02
CA ALA A 34 -3.69 -7.31 -9.98
C ALA A 34 -5.13 -6.77 -9.90
N SER A 35 -5.49 -6.19 -8.76
CA SER A 35 -6.80 -5.56 -8.55
C SER A 35 -6.66 -4.05 -8.71
N LEU A 36 -7.47 -3.46 -9.60
CA LEU A 36 -7.55 -2.02 -9.82
C LEU A 36 -8.98 -1.56 -9.56
N SER A 37 -9.17 -0.70 -8.56
CA SER A 37 -10.49 -0.23 -8.12
C SER A 37 -10.53 1.29 -8.05
N THR A 38 -11.67 1.89 -8.36
CA THR A 38 -11.90 3.32 -8.21
C THR A 38 -12.11 3.70 -6.75
N HIS A 39 -11.49 4.78 -6.29
CA HIS A 39 -11.84 5.36 -4.99
C HIS A 39 -13.29 5.89 -5.04
N PRO A 40 -14.14 5.64 -4.02
CA PRO A 40 -15.57 5.97 -4.09
C PRO A 40 -15.87 7.48 -4.19
N GLU A 41 -14.99 8.31 -3.62
CA GLU A 41 -15.21 9.76 -3.49
C GLU A 41 -14.16 10.64 -4.18
N LYS A 42 -13.02 10.07 -4.58
CA LYS A 42 -11.85 10.81 -5.07
C LYS A 42 -11.56 10.36 -6.49
N ASP A 43 -10.97 11.23 -7.30
CA ASP A 43 -10.47 10.88 -8.64
C ASP A 43 -9.15 10.13 -8.54
N GLU A 44 -9.19 8.99 -7.87
CA GLU A 44 -8.06 8.15 -7.57
C GLU A 44 -8.37 6.69 -7.94
N LEU A 45 -7.37 6.00 -8.48
CA LEU A 45 -7.42 4.56 -8.69
C LEU A 45 -6.50 3.88 -7.69
N ILE A 46 -6.96 2.77 -7.13
CA ILE A 46 -6.26 1.98 -6.14
C ILE A 46 -5.82 0.68 -6.81
N LEU A 47 -4.51 0.44 -6.87
CA LEU A 47 -3.91 -0.77 -7.42
C LEU A 47 -3.28 -1.61 -6.31
N PHE A 48 -3.64 -2.89 -6.23
CA PHE A 48 -3.07 -3.80 -5.25
C PHE A 48 -2.62 -5.13 -5.85
N GLY A 49 -1.45 -5.60 -5.40
CA GLY A 49 -0.97 -6.95 -5.67
C GLY A 49 -0.64 -7.22 -7.14
N GLY A 50 -0.89 -8.45 -7.57
CA GLY A 50 -0.63 -8.95 -8.93
C GLY A 50 0.61 -9.82 -9.03
N GLU A 51 0.92 -10.24 -10.26
CA GLU A 51 2.08 -11.05 -10.55
C GLU A 51 2.76 -10.68 -11.86
N TYR A 52 4.00 -11.11 -12.03
CA TYR A 52 4.74 -10.97 -13.27
C TYR A 52 5.59 -12.22 -13.51
N PHE A 53 5.55 -12.78 -14.71
CA PHE A 53 6.40 -13.90 -15.11
C PHE A 53 7.40 -13.42 -16.15
N ASN A 54 8.69 -13.57 -15.86
CA ASN A 54 9.76 -13.12 -16.75
C ASN A 54 10.26 -14.19 -17.74
N GLY A 55 9.56 -15.32 -17.87
CA GLY A 55 10.00 -16.47 -18.66
C GLY A 55 10.71 -17.56 -17.86
N GLN A 56 11.14 -17.29 -16.63
CA GLN A 56 11.81 -18.25 -15.76
C GLN A 56 11.20 -18.33 -14.36
N LYS A 57 10.82 -17.18 -13.79
CA LYS A 57 10.32 -17.06 -12.42
C LYS A 57 9.08 -16.16 -12.37
N THR A 58 8.14 -16.54 -11.51
CA THR A 58 6.98 -15.73 -11.15
C THR A 58 7.31 -14.85 -9.94
N PHE A 59 7.02 -13.56 -10.06
CA PHE A 59 7.10 -12.56 -9.01
C PHE A 59 5.68 -12.25 -8.55
N LEU A 60 5.42 -12.34 -7.25
CA LEU A 60 4.14 -11.98 -6.65
C LEU A 60 4.29 -10.64 -5.90
N TYR A 61 3.27 -9.80 -5.98
CA TYR A 61 3.28 -8.46 -5.41
C TYR A 61 2.30 -8.35 -4.23
N ASN A 62 2.60 -7.48 -3.27
CA ASN A 62 1.71 -7.07 -2.18
C ASN A 62 1.72 -5.56 -1.93
N GLU A 63 2.30 -4.81 -2.86
CA GLU A 63 2.36 -3.37 -2.81
C GLU A 63 0.98 -2.75 -3.10
N LEU A 64 0.69 -1.66 -2.40
CA LEU A 64 -0.49 -0.82 -2.59
C LEU A 64 -0.05 0.49 -3.25
N TYR A 65 -0.68 0.83 -4.37
CA TYR A 65 -0.45 2.07 -5.09
C TYR A 65 -1.75 2.84 -5.24
N VAL A 66 -1.66 4.17 -5.18
CA VAL A 66 -2.73 5.09 -5.50
C VAL A 66 -2.29 5.94 -6.68
N TYR A 67 -3.10 5.96 -7.72
CA TYR A 67 -2.94 6.83 -8.88
C TYR A 67 -3.92 7.98 -8.79
N ASN A 68 -3.42 9.22 -8.75
CA ASN A 68 -4.25 10.40 -8.80
C ASN A 68 -4.47 10.83 -10.26
N ILE A 69 -5.72 10.75 -10.74
CA ILE A 69 -6.07 10.97 -12.15
C ILE A 69 -5.82 12.44 -12.55
N ARG A 70 -6.14 13.39 -11.67
CA ARG A 70 -6.02 14.83 -11.98
C ARG A 70 -4.57 15.28 -12.03
N LYS A 71 -3.71 14.68 -11.20
CA LYS A 71 -2.29 15.05 -11.08
C LYS A 71 -1.38 14.20 -11.96
N ASP A 72 -1.90 13.14 -12.58
CA ASP A 72 -1.14 12.14 -13.33
C ASP A 72 0.08 11.64 -12.53
N SER A 73 -0.17 11.22 -11.29
CA SER A 73 0.89 10.90 -10.32
C SER A 73 0.60 9.65 -9.52
N TRP A 74 1.65 8.87 -9.26
CA TRP A 74 1.58 7.65 -8.46
C TRP A 74 2.14 7.87 -7.06
N THR A 75 1.46 7.31 -6.07
CA THR A 75 1.89 7.24 -4.68
C THR A 75 1.92 5.78 -4.24
N LYS A 76 3.03 5.35 -3.63
CA LYS A 76 3.12 4.05 -2.96
C LYS A 76 2.68 4.22 -1.51
N VAL A 77 1.77 3.36 -1.07
CA VAL A 77 1.27 3.35 0.31
C VAL A 77 1.86 2.17 1.05
N GLU A 78 2.54 2.45 2.15
CA GLU A 78 3.14 1.45 3.02
C GLU A 78 2.42 1.47 4.37
N ILE A 79 1.90 0.30 4.75
CA ILE A 79 1.17 0.11 6.00
C ILE A 79 1.91 -0.87 6.90
N PRO A 80 1.75 -0.75 8.23
CA PRO A 80 2.28 -1.74 9.15
C PRO A 80 1.46 -3.02 9.05
N ASN A 81 2.14 -4.15 8.80
CA ASN A 81 1.54 -5.47 8.57
C ASN A 81 0.69 -5.53 7.28
N PRO A 82 1.30 -5.37 6.10
CA PRO A 82 0.56 -5.45 4.84
C PRO A 82 0.03 -6.88 4.61
N PRO A 83 -1.06 -7.05 3.84
CA PRO A 83 -1.51 -8.36 3.46
C PRO A 83 -0.40 -9.16 2.73
N PRO A 84 -0.41 -10.50 2.82
CA PRO A 84 0.49 -11.33 2.03
C PRO A 84 0.37 -11.09 0.53
N ARG A 85 1.47 -11.36 -0.19
CA ARG A 85 1.54 -11.33 -1.67
C ARG A 85 0.47 -12.20 -2.28
N ARG A 86 -0.25 -11.65 -3.25
CA ARG A 86 -1.39 -12.31 -3.89
C ARG A 86 -1.68 -11.74 -5.27
N CYS A 87 -2.18 -12.61 -6.13
CA CYS A 87 -2.71 -12.32 -7.45
C CYS A 87 -4.07 -12.99 -7.60
N ALA A 88 -4.85 -12.63 -8.62
CA ALA A 88 -6.12 -13.25 -8.99
C ALA A 88 -7.17 -13.33 -7.85
N HIS A 89 -7.17 -12.33 -6.97
CA HIS A 89 -8.17 -12.18 -5.89
C HIS A 89 -9.23 -11.15 -6.30
N GLN A 90 -10.44 -11.28 -5.77
CA GLN A 90 -11.54 -10.31 -5.91
C GLN A 90 -11.82 -9.64 -4.56
#